data_AF-A0A2N3KV57-F1
#
_entry.id   AF-A0A2N3KV57-F1
#
_cell.length_a   1.000
_cell.length_b   1.000
_cell.length_c   1.000
_cell.angle_alpha   90.00
_cell.angle_beta   90.00
_cell.angle_gamma   90.00
#
_symmetry.space_group_name_H-M   'P 1'
#
loop_
_entity.id
_entity.type
_entity.pdbx_description
1 polymer ?
#
loop_
_entity_poly.entity_id
_entity_poly.type
_entity_poly.pdbx_seq_one_letter_code
_entity_poly.pdbx_strand_id
1 'polypeptide(L)'
;MMTSRKNRQVNIYYKAVIGLVAFTTIIAIFGVVFDILEYCDNGAICRFARRFQWETLCAGLYGLAGGLAVIAVSKEQIGEAKESAVKERLFEVDSVISETETVITRITDQISKISTGKSINNPQEANKEYKQLQATASMVPKDIMGIVTTNRTLPISLREACSNAVKSLYPITEGHIFFYANPHDQASIDKEVRYMNDIINKACMAISHCKSERDRYAEILRNR
;
A
#
# COMPACT_ATOMS: atom_id res chain seq x y z
N MET A 1 -9.45 -3.62 7.85
CA MET A 1 -10.83 -4.17 7.93
C MET A 1 -11.72 -3.87 6.69
N MET A 2 -11.40 -2.90 5.83
CA MET A 2 -12.21 -2.56 4.63
C MET A 2 -12.13 -3.56 3.46
N THR A 3 -11.03 -4.29 3.29
CA THR A 3 -10.83 -5.26 2.20
C THR A 3 -11.85 -6.40 2.22
N SER A 4 -12.27 -6.86 3.41
CA SER A 4 -13.26 -7.94 3.55
C SER A 4 -14.67 -7.54 3.07
N ARG A 5 -15.07 -6.27 3.22
CA ARG A 5 -16.37 -5.78 2.71
C ARG A 5 -16.38 -5.61 1.20
N LYS A 6 -15.27 -5.14 0.60
CA LYS A 6 -15.14 -4.95 -0.86
C LYS A 6 -15.24 -6.29 -1.60
N ASN A 7 -14.53 -7.32 -1.12
CA ASN A 7 -14.64 -8.68 -1.65
C ASN A 7 -16.05 -9.26 -1.50
N ARG A 8 -16.77 -8.90 -0.43
CA ARG A 8 -18.14 -9.40 -0.21
C ARG A 8 -19.14 -8.81 -1.22
N GLN A 9 -19.04 -7.53 -1.56
CA GLN A 9 -19.96 -6.90 -2.53
C GLN A 9 -19.71 -7.37 -3.96
N VAL A 10 -18.44 -7.46 -4.38
CA VAL A 10 -18.08 -7.97 -5.71
C VAL A 10 -18.60 -9.39 -5.89
N ASN A 11 -18.45 -10.24 -4.87
CA ASN A 11 -18.98 -11.61 -4.86
C ASN A 11 -20.52 -11.67 -4.96
N ILE A 12 -21.24 -10.70 -4.38
CA ILE A 12 -22.72 -10.63 -4.51
C ILE A 12 -23.14 -10.30 -5.94
N TYR A 13 -22.47 -9.36 -6.62
CA TYR A 13 -22.80 -9.01 -8.01
C TYR A 13 -22.51 -10.17 -8.97
N TYR A 14 -21.36 -10.84 -8.83
CA TYR A 14 -21.06 -12.03 -9.63
C TYR A 14 -22.06 -13.16 -9.37
N LYS A 15 -22.45 -13.40 -8.12
CA LYS A 15 -23.50 -14.38 -7.78
C LYS A 15 -24.86 -14.00 -8.38
N ALA A 16 -25.22 -12.72 -8.40
CA ALA A 16 -26.46 -12.23 -9.00
C ALA A 16 -26.45 -12.40 -10.53
N VAL A 17 -25.34 -12.07 -11.20
CA VAL A 17 -25.19 -12.27 -12.65
C VAL A 17 -25.25 -13.75 -13.01
N ILE A 18 -24.49 -14.60 -12.30
CA ILE A 18 -24.49 -16.06 -12.52
C ILE A 18 -25.89 -16.63 -12.27
N GLY A 19 -26.55 -16.22 -11.18
CA GLY A 19 -27.91 -16.65 -10.86
C GLY A 19 -28.92 -16.23 -11.92
N LEU A 20 -28.80 -15.01 -12.45
CA LEU A 20 -29.70 -14.50 -13.49
C LEU A 20 -29.47 -15.19 -14.83
N VAL A 21 -28.22 -15.45 -15.21
CA VAL A 21 -27.89 -16.25 -16.40
C VAL A 21 -28.43 -17.66 -16.26
N ALA A 22 -28.20 -18.34 -15.14
CA ALA A 22 -28.71 -19.68 -14.89
C ALA A 22 -30.25 -19.73 -14.93
N PHE A 23 -30.92 -18.78 -14.29
CA PHE A 23 -32.38 -18.66 -14.30
C PHE A 23 -32.92 -18.45 -15.71
N THR A 24 -32.28 -17.58 -16.50
CA THR A 24 -32.66 -17.32 -17.89
C THR A 24 -32.49 -18.57 -18.76
N THR A 25 -31.39 -19.31 -18.58
CA THR A 25 -31.15 -20.58 -19.28
C THR A 25 -32.19 -21.64 -18.91
N ILE A 26 -32.59 -21.75 -17.64
CA ILE A 26 -33.65 -22.66 -17.21
C ILE A 26 -34.99 -22.30 -17.84
N ILE A 27 -35.34 -21.00 -17.87
CA ILE A 27 -36.56 -20.52 -18.55
C ILE A 27 -36.53 -20.82 -20.04
N ALA A 28 -35.40 -20.62 -20.70
CA ALA A 28 -35.25 -20.90 -22.13
C ALA A 28 -35.46 -22.40 -22.41
N ILE A 29 -34.86 -23.29 -21.62
CA ILE A 29 -35.06 -24.74 -21.72
C ILE A 29 -36.53 -25.09 -21.50
N PHE A 30 -37.17 -24.50 -20.49
CA PHE A 30 -38.59 -24.72 -20.22
C PHE A 30 -39.46 -24.26 -21.39
N GLY A 31 -39.23 -23.07 -21.94
CA GLY A 31 -39.94 -22.55 -23.11
C GLY A 31 -39.83 -23.49 -24.31
N VAL A 32 -38.61 -23.96 -24.62
CA VAL A 32 -38.36 -24.90 -25.73
C VAL A 32 -39.05 -26.26 -25.51
N VAL A 33 -38.99 -26.81 -24.29
CA VAL A 33 -39.63 -28.10 -23.98
C VAL A 33 -41.15 -28.03 -24.12
N PHE A 34 -41.78 -26.94 -23.67
CA PHE A 34 -43.23 -26.75 -23.82
C PHE A 34 -43.68 -26.48 -25.25
N ASP A 35 -42.78 -25.98 -26.10
CA ASP A 35 -43.06 -25.78 -27.53
C ASP A 35 -42.93 -27.10 -28.34
N ILE A 36 -42.05 -28.01 -27.91
CA ILE A 36 -41.82 -29.32 -28.56
C ILE A 36 -42.83 -30.39 -28.10
N LEU A 37 -43.28 -30.36 -26.84
CA LEU A 37 -44.21 -31.37 -26.31
C LEU A 37 -45.65 -31.10 -26.78
N GLU A 38 -46.07 -31.76 -27.87
CA GLU A 38 -47.44 -31.72 -28.42
C GLU A 38 -48.52 -32.26 -27.46
N TYR A 39 -48.18 -32.89 -26.34
CA TYR A 39 -49.10 -33.62 -25.45
C TYR A 39 -49.94 -32.75 -24.48
N CYS A 40 -49.94 -31.44 -24.64
CA CYS A 40 -50.45 -30.53 -23.60
C CYS A 40 -51.81 -29.90 -23.94
N ASP A 41 -52.83 -30.72 -24.18
CA ASP A 41 -54.04 -30.27 -24.87
C ASP A 41 -55.14 -29.66 -23.98
N ASN A 42 -55.14 -29.88 -22.65
CA ASN A 42 -56.30 -29.51 -21.79
C ASN A 42 -56.00 -28.63 -20.56
N GLY A 43 -54.75 -28.22 -20.32
CA GLY A 43 -54.40 -27.35 -19.19
C GLY A 43 -54.44 -25.87 -19.55
N ALA A 44 -55.10 -25.04 -18.73
CA ALA A 44 -55.07 -23.57 -18.86
C ALA A 44 -53.63 -23.01 -18.86
N ILE A 45 -52.72 -23.67 -18.13
CA ILE A 45 -51.30 -23.33 -18.03
C ILE A 45 -50.57 -23.54 -19.36
N CYS A 46 -50.95 -24.54 -20.15
CA CYS A 46 -50.26 -24.83 -21.41
C CYS A 46 -50.62 -23.86 -22.54
N ARG A 47 -51.90 -23.47 -22.61
CA ARG A 47 -52.34 -22.40 -23.52
C ARG A 47 -51.69 -21.06 -23.20
N PHE A 48 -51.41 -20.80 -21.92
CA PHE A 48 -50.66 -19.61 -21.50
C PHE A 48 -49.17 -19.71 -21.87
N ALA A 49 -48.52 -20.83 -21.55
CA ALA A 49 -47.10 -21.05 -21.85
C ALA A 49 -46.80 -20.96 -23.36
N ARG A 50 -47.64 -21.53 -24.23
CA ARG A 50 -47.44 -21.48 -25.68
C ARG A 50 -47.67 -20.10 -26.32
N ARG A 51 -48.44 -19.22 -25.67
CA ARG A 51 -48.67 -17.83 -26.14
C ARG A 51 -47.64 -16.83 -25.62
N PHE A 52 -46.75 -17.27 -24.75
CA PHE A 52 -45.74 -16.40 -24.16
C PHE A 52 -44.56 -16.23 -25.13
N GLN A 53 -44.11 -14.99 -25.35
CA GLN A 53 -42.93 -14.70 -26.18
C GLN A 53 -41.64 -14.96 -25.39
N TRP A 54 -41.29 -16.24 -25.21
CA TRP A 54 -40.12 -16.66 -24.45
C TRP A 54 -38.82 -16.05 -24.96
N GLU A 55 -38.67 -15.93 -26.29
CA GLU A 55 -37.49 -15.33 -26.92
C GLU A 55 -37.29 -13.87 -26.50
N THR A 56 -38.35 -13.05 -26.51
CA THR A 56 -38.30 -11.64 -26.09
C THR A 56 -37.96 -11.52 -24.61
N LEU A 57 -38.51 -12.39 -23.76
CA LEU A 57 -38.22 -12.40 -22.33
C LEU A 57 -36.77 -12.83 -22.04
N CYS A 58 -36.28 -13.87 -22.71
CA CYS A 58 -34.89 -14.31 -22.58
C CYS A 58 -33.91 -13.25 -23.10
N ALA A 59 -34.22 -12.60 -24.24
CA ALA A 59 -33.42 -11.49 -24.77
C ALA A 59 -33.35 -10.32 -23.77
N GLY A 60 -34.47 -9.96 -23.13
CA GLY A 60 -34.50 -8.94 -22.07
C GLY A 60 -33.68 -9.32 -20.85
N LEU A 61 -33.77 -10.57 -20.39
CA LEU A 61 -33.01 -11.07 -19.24
C LEU A 61 -31.50 -11.16 -19.54
N TYR A 62 -31.10 -11.65 -20.71
CA TYR A 62 -29.70 -11.64 -21.13
C TYR A 62 -29.16 -10.21 -21.28
N GLY A 63 -29.96 -9.28 -21.79
CA GLY A 63 -29.60 -7.85 -21.84
C GLY A 63 -29.37 -7.26 -20.44
N LEU A 64 -30.23 -7.60 -19.48
CA LEU A 64 -30.07 -7.20 -18.08
C LEU A 64 -28.84 -7.84 -17.44
N ALA A 65 -28.60 -9.14 -17.69
CA ALA A 65 -27.40 -9.84 -17.22
C ALA A 65 -26.12 -9.17 -17.74
N GLY A 66 -26.08 -8.84 -19.04
CA GLY A 66 -24.98 -8.13 -19.68
C GLY A 66 -24.76 -6.75 -19.09
N GLY A 67 -25.82 -5.97 -18.88
CA GLY A 67 -25.76 -4.66 -18.25
C GLY A 67 -25.21 -4.71 -16.81
N LEU A 68 -25.68 -5.67 -16.00
CA LEU A 68 -25.16 -5.88 -14.64
C LEU A 68 -23.69 -6.32 -14.62
N ALA A 69 -23.30 -7.18 -15.55
CA ALA A 69 -21.91 -7.61 -15.68
C ALA A 69 -20.98 -6.43 -15.99
N VAL A 70 -21.35 -5.57 -16.96
CA VAL A 70 -20.59 -4.37 -17.30
C VAL A 70 -20.47 -3.42 -16.11
N ILE A 71 -21.55 -3.22 -15.34
CA ILE A 71 -21.52 -2.39 -14.13
C ILE A 71 -20.57 -2.98 -13.08
N ALA A 72 -20.59 -4.30 -12.87
CA ALA A 72 -19.73 -4.96 -11.91
C ALA A 72 -18.25 -4.79 -12.27
N VAL A 73 -17.89 -5.08 -13.53
CA VAL A 73 -16.52 -4.92 -14.04
C VAL A 73 -16.07 -3.46 -13.98
N SER A 74 -16.93 -2.52 -14.37
CA SER A 74 -16.59 -1.09 -14.33
C SER A 74 -16.31 -0.61 -12.92
N LYS A 75 -17.06 -1.08 -11.92
CA LYS A 75 -16.81 -0.75 -10.51
C LYS A 75 -15.47 -1.29 -10.01
N GLU A 76 -15.09 -2.48 -10.46
CA GLU A 76 -13.80 -3.09 -10.13
C GLU A 76 -12.65 -2.28 -10.74
N GLN A 77 -12.73 -1.96 -12.04
CA GLN A 77 -11.75 -1.14 -12.73
C GLN A 77 -11.59 0.25 -12.12
N ILE A 78 -12.69 0.94 -11.76
CA ILE A 78 -12.63 2.22 -11.05
C ILE A 78 -11.94 2.07 -9.69
N GLY A 79 -12.22 0.97 -8.98
CA GLY A 79 -11.60 0.67 -7.70
C GLY A 79 -10.09 0.49 -7.81
N GLU A 80 -9.62 -0.21 -8.84
CA GLU A 80 -8.18 -0.40 -9.11
C GLU A 80 -7.51 0.90 -9.57
N ALA A 81 -8.16 1.64 -10.48
CA ALA A 81 -7.66 2.94 -10.95
C ALA A 81 -7.51 3.93 -9.80
N LYS A 82 -8.47 3.97 -8.86
CA LYS A 82 -8.35 4.77 -7.63
C LYS A 82 -7.16 4.34 -6.78
N GLU A 83 -6.94 3.04 -6.59
CA GLU A 83 -5.82 2.55 -5.79
C GLU A 83 -4.47 2.90 -6.43
N SER A 84 -4.35 2.75 -7.76
CA SER A 84 -3.15 3.13 -8.51
C SER A 84 -2.88 4.64 -8.40
N ALA A 85 -3.91 5.48 -8.53
CA ALA A 85 -3.77 6.93 -8.38
C ALA A 85 -3.34 7.34 -6.97
N VAL A 86 -3.79 6.62 -5.92
CA VAL A 86 -3.32 6.86 -4.54
C VAL A 86 -1.84 6.50 -4.41
N LYS A 87 -1.42 5.35 -4.96
CA LYS A 87 -0.01 4.91 -4.93
C LYS A 87 0.89 5.91 -5.66
N GLU A 88 0.47 6.36 -6.83
CA GLU A 88 1.21 7.35 -7.62
C GLU A 88 1.37 8.67 -6.87
N ARG A 89 0.31 9.18 -6.24
CA ARG A 89 0.37 10.43 -5.44
C ARG A 89 1.26 10.33 -4.21
N LEU A 90 1.40 9.14 -3.63
CA LEU A 90 2.18 8.91 -2.42
C LEU A 90 3.59 8.38 -2.71
N PHE A 91 3.95 8.20 -3.98
CA PHE A 91 5.21 7.58 -4.39
C PHE A 91 6.45 8.30 -3.82
N GLU A 92 6.47 9.62 -3.86
CA GLU A 92 7.57 10.43 -3.31
C GLU A 92 7.72 10.24 -1.79
N VAL A 93 6.59 10.18 -1.08
CA VAL A 93 6.56 9.96 0.37
C VAL A 93 7.04 8.55 0.71
N ASP A 94 6.57 7.55 -0.03
CA ASP A 94 7.01 6.16 0.15
C ASP A 94 8.51 6.00 -0.15
N SER A 95 9.03 6.74 -1.13
CA SER A 95 10.47 6.78 -1.44
C SER A 95 11.27 7.38 -0.29
N VAL A 96 10.86 8.52 0.27
CA VAL A 96 11.51 9.11 1.46
C VAL A 96 11.52 8.12 2.62
N ILE A 97 10.38 7.48 2.92
CA ILE A 97 10.28 6.51 4.00
C ILE A 97 11.26 5.35 3.76
N SER A 98 11.21 4.73 2.58
CA SER A 98 12.04 3.56 2.26
C SER A 98 13.54 3.87 2.29
N GLU A 99 13.96 5.01 1.73
CA GLU A 99 15.36 5.42 1.74
C GLU A 99 15.85 5.76 3.15
N THR A 100 15.02 6.46 3.94
CA THR A 100 15.37 6.80 5.33
C THR A 100 15.48 5.53 6.18
N GLU A 101 14.58 4.57 6.02
CA GLU A 101 14.68 3.26 6.70
C GLU A 101 15.95 2.51 6.32
N THR A 102 16.29 2.49 5.02
CA THR A 102 17.51 1.86 4.54
C THR A 102 18.76 2.50 5.16
N VAL A 103 18.79 3.83 5.26
CA VAL A 103 19.88 4.56 5.91
C VAL A 103 19.96 4.22 7.39
N ILE A 104 18.83 4.21 8.11
CA ILE A 104 18.79 3.82 9.53
C ILE A 104 19.34 2.42 9.72
N THR A 105 18.86 1.43 8.97
CA THR A 105 19.35 0.04 9.08
C THR A 105 20.85 -0.04 8.86
N ARG A 106 21.38 0.63 7.82
CA ARG A 106 22.82 0.65 7.56
C ARG A 106 23.59 1.33 8.69
N ILE A 107 23.09 2.44 9.24
CA ILE A 107 23.72 3.12 10.37
C ILE A 107 23.73 2.21 11.61
N THR A 108 22.62 1.54 11.93
CA THR A 108 22.52 0.59 13.04
C THR A 108 23.50 -0.57 12.88
N ASP A 109 23.61 -1.14 11.67
CA ASP A 109 24.58 -2.19 11.38
C ASP A 109 26.02 -1.72 11.61
N GLN A 110 26.37 -0.52 11.17
CA GLN A 110 27.70 0.04 11.36
C GLN A 110 28.00 0.32 12.84
N ILE A 111 27.03 0.84 13.60
CA ILE A 111 27.17 1.04 15.04
C ILE A 111 27.37 -0.28 15.78
N SER A 112 26.67 -1.34 15.36
CA SER A 112 26.86 -2.67 15.94
C SER A 112 28.31 -3.15 15.75
N LYS A 113 28.90 -2.95 14.56
CA LYS A 113 30.31 -3.30 14.30
C LYS A 113 31.29 -2.48 15.13
N ILE A 114 31.03 -1.17 15.30
CA ILE A 114 31.85 -0.29 16.15
C ILE A 114 31.79 -0.77 17.61
N SER A 115 30.61 -1.18 18.08
CA SER A 115 30.41 -1.68 19.45
C SER A 115 31.05 -3.05 19.69
N THR A 116 31.25 -3.87 18.65
CA THR A 116 31.94 -5.15 18.79
C THR A 116 33.45 -4.94 18.93
N GLY A 117 34.01 -5.46 20.03
CA GLY A 117 35.39 -5.31 20.53
C GLY A 117 36.58 -5.45 19.55
N LYS A 118 36.37 -5.84 18.29
CA LYS A 118 37.44 -5.97 17.30
C LYS A 118 38.04 -4.62 16.89
N SER A 119 37.22 -3.58 16.76
CA SER A 119 37.69 -2.24 16.39
C SER A 119 38.45 -1.52 17.52
N ILE A 120 38.19 -1.86 18.78
CA ILE A 120 38.86 -1.25 19.95
C ILE A 120 40.35 -1.64 20.03
N ASN A 121 40.70 -2.82 19.52
CA ASN A 121 42.08 -3.31 19.52
C ASN A 121 42.88 -2.88 18.28
N ASN A 122 42.22 -2.31 17.26
CA ASN A 122 42.85 -1.85 16.03
C ASN A 122 42.31 -0.47 15.60
N PRO A 123 43.02 0.64 15.94
CA PRO A 123 42.59 2.00 15.60
C PRO A 123 42.36 2.26 14.11
N GLN A 124 43.03 1.51 13.23
CA GLN A 124 42.84 1.63 11.78
C GLN A 124 41.49 1.05 11.34
N GLU A 125 41.04 -0.04 11.95
CA GLU A 125 39.72 -0.62 11.70
C GLU A 125 38.62 0.30 12.22
N ALA A 126 38.76 0.83 13.44
CA ALA A 126 37.81 1.81 13.99
C ALA A 126 37.63 3.02 13.06
N ASN A 127 38.73 3.63 12.59
CA ASN A 127 38.68 4.78 11.69
C ASN A 127 38.02 4.42 10.34
N LYS A 128 38.21 3.19 9.84
CA LYS A 128 37.55 2.71 8.62
C LYS A 128 36.04 2.58 8.82
N GLU A 129 35.59 1.99 9.92
CA GLU A 129 34.16 1.85 10.24
C GLU A 129 33.50 3.23 10.46
N TYR A 130 34.19 4.18 11.11
CA TYR A 130 33.71 5.56 11.24
C TYR A 130 33.57 6.28 9.89
N LYS A 131 34.54 6.13 8.98
CA LYS A 131 34.43 6.67 7.62
C LYS A 131 33.26 6.06 6.85
N GLN A 132 33.01 4.76 7.01
CA GLN A 132 31.86 4.08 6.40
C GLN A 132 30.53 4.56 6.97
N LEU A 133 30.48 4.78 8.28
CA LEU A 133 29.31 5.34 8.95
C LEU A 133 29.02 6.76 8.44
N GLN A 134 30.04 7.61 8.29
CA GLN A 134 29.90 8.95 7.73
C GLN A 134 29.44 8.91 6.25
N ALA A 135 30.01 8.01 5.45
CA ALA A 135 29.58 7.82 4.07
C ALA A 135 28.12 7.36 4.00
N THR A 136 27.68 6.47 4.88
CA THR A 136 26.30 6.02 4.98
C THR A 136 25.37 7.16 5.40
N ALA A 137 25.76 7.94 6.40
CA ALA A 137 25.01 9.10 6.86
C ALA A 137 24.86 10.17 5.76
N SER A 138 25.83 10.30 4.84
CA SER A 138 25.72 11.21 3.71
C SER A 138 24.63 10.81 2.68
N MET A 139 24.14 9.56 2.73
CA MET A 139 23.09 9.05 1.83
C MET A 139 21.67 9.41 2.29
N VAL A 140 21.51 10.25 3.31
CA VAL A 140 20.19 10.73 3.76
C VAL A 140 19.46 11.42 2.58
N PRO A 141 18.17 11.11 2.33
CA PRO A 141 17.46 11.49 1.11
C PRO A 141 17.02 12.96 1.08
N LYS A 142 17.99 13.89 1.05
CA LYS A 142 17.75 15.34 1.10
C LYS A 142 16.99 15.87 -0.12
N ASP A 143 17.30 15.34 -1.30
CA ASP A 143 16.68 15.79 -2.55
C ASP A 143 15.20 15.42 -2.62
N ILE A 144 14.87 14.16 -2.32
CA ILE A 144 13.48 13.67 -2.32
C ILE A 144 12.66 14.35 -1.21
N MET A 145 13.27 14.58 -0.04
CA MET A 145 12.65 15.40 1.01
C MET A 145 12.32 16.81 0.51
N GLY A 146 13.20 17.44 -0.28
CA GLY A 146 12.94 18.75 -0.90
C GLY A 146 11.70 18.73 -1.81
N ILE A 147 11.54 17.66 -2.59
CA ILE A 147 10.36 17.47 -3.45
C ILE A 147 9.09 17.34 -2.60
N VAL A 148 9.09 16.44 -1.61
CA VAL A 148 7.92 16.20 -0.75
C VAL A 148 7.52 17.47 0.03
N THR A 149 8.48 18.21 0.58
CA THR A 149 8.20 19.42 1.37
C THR A 149 7.66 20.59 0.54
N THR A 150 8.07 20.69 -0.72
CA THR A 150 7.58 21.72 -1.65
C THR A 150 6.27 21.33 -2.35
N ASN A 151 5.91 20.05 -2.34
CA ASN A 151 4.69 19.55 -2.96
C ASN A 151 3.42 20.06 -2.26
N ARG A 152 2.82 21.12 -2.80
CA ARG A 152 1.61 21.77 -2.23
C ARG A 152 0.36 20.90 -2.27
N THR A 153 0.36 19.80 -3.01
CA THR A 153 -0.78 18.88 -3.06
C THR A 153 -0.87 17.99 -1.81
N LEU A 154 0.24 17.84 -1.10
CA LEU A 154 0.32 17.07 0.14
C LEU A 154 -0.09 17.91 1.36
N PRO A 155 -0.77 17.28 2.35
CA PRO A 155 -1.07 17.93 3.63
C PRO A 155 0.20 18.44 4.31
N ILE A 156 0.07 19.57 5.03
CA ILE A 156 1.18 20.14 5.81
C ILE A 156 1.71 19.11 6.83
N SER A 157 0.82 18.41 7.53
CA SER A 157 1.21 17.42 8.54
C SER A 157 2.10 16.31 7.97
N LEU A 158 1.77 15.80 6.77
CA LEU A 158 2.55 14.77 6.11
C LEU A 158 3.92 15.29 5.66
N ARG A 159 3.96 16.50 5.10
CA ARG A 159 5.21 17.14 4.68
C ARG A 159 6.15 17.39 5.86
N GLU A 160 5.60 17.88 6.97
CA GLU A 160 6.35 18.08 8.22
C GLU A 160 6.84 16.75 8.80
N ALA A 161 6.01 15.72 8.79
CA ALA A 161 6.42 14.39 9.27
C ALA A 161 7.58 13.82 8.43
N CYS A 162 7.53 13.94 7.11
CA CYS A 162 8.64 13.52 6.23
C CYS A 162 9.91 14.35 6.50
N SER A 163 9.78 15.67 6.60
CA SER A 163 10.90 16.56 6.96
C SER A 163 11.53 16.16 8.29
N ASN A 164 10.72 15.89 9.31
CA ASN A 164 11.19 15.53 10.64
C ASN A 164 11.88 14.16 10.64
N ALA A 165 11.38 13.18 9.88
CA ALA A 165 12.02 11.87 9.71
C ALA A 165 13.44 12.02 9.16
N VAL A 166 13.63 12.83 8.12
CA VAL A 166 14.94 13.04 7.49
C VAL A 166 15.86 13.90 8.38
N LYS A 167 15.35 15.00 8.95
CA LYS A 167 16.11 15.90 9.83
C LYS A 167 16.58 15.25 11.12
N SER A 168 15.86 14.24 11.62
CA SER A 168 16.26 13.50 12.82
C SER A 168 17.64 12.84 12.68
N LEU A 169 18.08 12.55 11.45
CA LEU A 169 19.39 11.97 11.16
C LEU A 169 20.50 13.02 10.98
N TYR A 170 20.17 14.31 10.89
CA TYR A 170 21.14 15.38 10.65
C TYR A 170 22.30 15.42 11.66
N PRO A 171 22.08 15.19 12.97
CA PRO A 171 23.17 15.14 13.94
C PRO A 171 24.26 14.10 13.59
N ILE A 172 23.89 12.99 12.93
CA ILE A 172 24.83 11.98 12.44
C ILE A 172 25.53 12.47 11.17
N THR A 173 24.79 13.11 10.25
CA THR A 173 25.32 13.56 8.95
C THR A 173 26.25 14.77 9.05
N GLU A 174 25.99 15.69 9.98
CA GLU A 174 26.72 16.96 10.13
C GLU A 174 27.99 16.80 10.98
N GLY A 175 28.34 15.56 11.35
CA GLY A 175 29.66 15.23 11.89
C GLY A 175 29.86 15.60 13.35
N HIS A 176 28.81 15.93 14.09
CA HIS A 176 28.92 16.26 15.52
C HIS A 176 29.35 15.08 16.41
N ILE A 177 29.42 13.87 15.86
CA ILE A 177 29.60 12.63 16.63
C ILE A 177 31.05 12.12 16.61
N PHE A 178 31.89 12.57 15.67
CA PHE A 178 33.13 11.83 15.33
C PHE A 178 34.45 12.42 15.87
N PHE A 179 34.41 13.45 16.71
CA PHE A 179 35.62 14.20 17.09
C PHE A 179 36.14 13.96 18.51
N TYR A 180 35.45 13.19 19.36
CA TYR A 180 35.74 13.19 20.80
C TYR A 180 36.12 11.83 21.43
N ALA A 181 35.84 10.68 20.80
CA ALA A 181 36.35 9.42 21.30
C ALA A 181 37.85 9.28 21.06
N ASN A 182 38.63 9.22 22.14
CA ASN A 182 39.89 8.51 22.10
C ASN A 182 39.57 7.05 21.72
N PRO A 183 40.00 6.53 20.56
CA PRO A 183 39.65 5.19 20.10
C PRO A 183 40.18 4.08 21.01
N HIS A 184 41.01 4.44 22.00
CA HIS A 184 41.54 3.55 23.02
C HIS A 184 40.73 3.52 24.32
N ASP A 185 39.69 4.36 24.47
CA ASP A 185 38.84 4.40 25.66
C ASP A 185 37.44 3.84 25.37
N GLN A 186 37.19 2.63 25.88
CA GLN A 186 35.89 1.95 25.79
C GLN A 186 34.75 2.81 26.34
N ALA A 187 34.97 3.56 27.43
CA ALA A 187 33.92 4.36 28.04
C ALA A 187 33.47 5.51 27.12
N SER A 188 34.41 6.06 26.35
CA SER A 188 34.14 7.09 25.35
C SER A 188 33.36 6.54 24.16
N ILE A 189 33.78 5.37 23.65
CA ILE A 189 33.06 4.65 22.58
C ILE A 189 31.63 4.30 23.01
N ASP A 190 31.44 3.76 24.22
CA ASP A 190 30.12 3.42 24.74
C ASP A 190 29.22 4.66 24.89
N LYS A 191 29.79 5.82 25.22
CA LYS A 191 29.04 7.08 25.30
C LYS A 191 28.58 7.54 23.91
N GLU A 192 29.45 7.48 22.91
CA GLU A 192 29.09 7.80 21.52
C GLU A 192 28.07 6.83 20.94
N VAL A 193 28.25 5.52 21.14
CA VAL A 193 27.28 4.50 20.73
C VAL A 193 25.91 4.73 21.35
N ARG A 194 25.84 5.05 22.65
CA ARG A 194 24.58 5.41 23.31
C ARG A 194 23.93 6.65 22.69
N TYR A 195 24.72 7.68 22.41
CA TYR A 195 24.22 8.90 21.77
C TYR A 195 23.69 8.63 20.35
N MET A 196 24.41 7.84 19.54
CA MET A 196 23.96 7.45 18.21
C MET A 196 22.67 6.61 18.26
N ASN A 197 22.56 5.69 19.21
CA ASN A 197 21.34 4.91 19.42
C ASN A 197 20.14 5.78 19.82
N ASP A 198 20.34 6.82 20.65
CA ASP A 198 19.28 7.79 20.96
C ASP A 198 18.78 8.52 19.71
N ILE A 199 19.70 8.95 18.84
CA ILE A 199 19.35 9.59 17.56
C ILE A 199 18.57 8.62 16.66
N ILE A 200 19.02 7.37 16.54
CA ILE A 200 18.33 6.35 15.73
C ILE A 200 16.94 6.09 16.27
N ASN A 201 16.77 5.97 17.59
CA ASN A 201 15.46 5.79 18.19
C ASN A 201 14.52 6.96 17.87
N LYS A 202 15.03 8.20 17.93
CA LYS A 202 14.28 9.40 17.50
C LYS A 202 13.91 9.34 16.01
N ALA A 203 14.82 8.89 15.16
CA ALA A 203 14.57 8.73 13.74
C ALA A 203 13.51 7.66 13.44
N CYS A 204 13.58 6.51 14.10
CA CYS A 204 12.57 5.46 14.01
C CYS A 204 11.19 5.95 14.45
N MET A 205 11.10 6.71 15.54
CA MET A 205 9.83 7.32 15.97
C MET A 205 9.30 8.32 14.93
N ALA A 206 10.16 9.16 14.35
CA ALA A 206 9.77 10.11 13.34
C ALA A 206 9.30 9.43 12.03
N ILE A 207 9.94 8.35 11.60
CA ILE A 207 9.49 7.51 10.47
C ILE A 207 8.14 6.87 10.78
N SER A 208 7.96 6.31 11.99
CA SER A 208 6.69 5.71 12.40
C SER A 208 5.54 6.73 12.33
N HIS A 209 5.80 7.95 12.80
CA HIS A 209 4.85 9.06 12.67
C HIS A 209 4.57 9.42 11.20
N CYS A 210 5.60 9.47 10.36
CA CYS A 210 5.45 9.71 8.93
C CYS A 210 4.61 8.63 8.22
N LYS A 211 4.82 7.35 8.55
CA LYS A 211 4.01 6.22 8.06
C LYS A 211 2.54 6.36 8.48
N SER A 212 2.29 6.71 9.74
CA SER A 212 0.94 6.94 10.25
C SER A 212 0.21 8.05 9.49
N GLU A 213 0.87 9.20 9.27
CA GLU A 213 0.29 10.32 8.51
C GLU A 213 0.08 9.96 7.03
N ARG A 214 1.01 9.19 6.43
CA ARG A 214 0.86 8.67 5.07
C ARG A 214 -0.35 7.76 4.94
N ASP A 215 -0.54 6.84 5.89
CA ASP A 215 -1.68 5.91 5.90
C ASP A 215 -3.01 6.63 6.10
N ARG A 216 -3.02 7.61 7.01
CA ARG A 216 -4.18 8.49 7.22
C ARG A 216 -4.56 9.24 5.95
N TYR A 217 -3.58 9.83 5.25
CA TYR A 217 -3.85 10.53 4.00
C TYR A 217 -4.28 9.59 2.87
N ALA A 218 -3.68 8.40 2.78
CA ALA A 218 -4.10 7.35 1.84
C ALA A 218 -5.57 6.95 2.06
N GLU A 219 -6.01 6.84 3.32
CA GLU A 219 -7.42 6.56 3.64
C GLU A 219 -8.35 7.70 3.21
N ILE A 220 -7.96 8.96 3.44
CA ILE A 220 -8.72 10.12 2.97
C ILE A 220 -8.85 10.10 1.43
N LEU A 221 -7.77 9.79 0.72
CA LEU A 221 -7.81 9.72 -0.75
C LEU A 221 -8.69 8.57 -1.26
N ARG A 222 -8.69 7.41 -0.59
CA ARG A 222 -9.55 6.27 -0.94
C ARG A 222 -11.04 6.56 -0.75
N ASN A 223 -11.36 7.43 0.21
CA ASN A 223 -12.74 7.80 0.55
C ASN A 223 -13.29 8.97 -0.28
N ARG A 224 -12.47 9.62 -1.12
CA ARG A 224 -12.91 10.57 -2.16
C ARG A 224 -13.28 9.83 -3.44
#